data_AF-A0A2D9T735-F1
#
_entry.id   AF-A0A2D9T735-F1
#
_cell.length_a   1.000
_cell.length_b   1.000
_cell.length_c   1.000
_cell.angle_alpha   90.00
_cell.angle_beta   90.00
_cell.angle_gamma   90.00
#
_symmetry.space_group_name_H-M   'P 1'
#
loop_
_entity.id
_entity.type
_entity.pdbx_description
1 polymer ?
#
loop_
_entity_poly.entity_id
_entity_poly.type
_entity_poly.pdbx_seq_one_letter_code
_entity_poly.pdbx_strand_id
1 'polypeptide(L)'
;MSLHALLERGIRGALAEQEGQLEAYVAERELEPETVVHLRQALEALPGLLVALDGAIYSPEVPVHARDTFSQVVRYLLLEDDLVPSRDDRVLVGMLDDVYLLHRAAQELRAHIAGVDFRSIDGGAALLAHVLPSEVVTLLDDHLAAVVGVSES
;
A
#
# COMPACT_ATOMS: atom_id res chain seq x y z
N MET A 1 -14.59 -2.28 -20.29
CA MET A 1 -14.38 -2.10 -18.84
C MET A 1 -12.89 -1.90 -18.63
N SER A 2 -12.47 -0.81 -18.01
CA SER A 2 -11.04 -0.50 -17.80
C SER A 2 -10.45 -1.34 -16.65
N LEU A 3 -9.13 -1.53 -16.63
CA LEU A 3 -8.41 -2.17 -15.54
C LEU A 3 -8.70 -1.48 -14.19
N HIS A 4 -8.73 -0.16 -14.19
CA HIS A 4 -9.10 0.63 -13.01
C HIS A 4 -10.49 0.26 -12.46
N ALA A 5 -11.51 0.16 -13.32
CA ALA A 5 -12.86 -0.22 -12.89
C ALA A 5 -12.95 -1.68 -12.40
N LEU A 6 -12.11 -2.57 -12.93
CA LEU A 6 -12.00 -3.96 -12.45
C LEU A 6 -11.36 -4.02 -11.06
N LEU A 7 -10.25 -3.32 -10.86
CA LEU A 7 -9.55 -3.23 -9.58
C LEU A 7 -10.43 -2.58 -8.52
N GLU A 8 -11.05 -1.44 -8.83
CA GLU A 8 -11.97 -0.73 -7.94
C GLU A 8 -13.13 -1.63 -7.48
N ARG A 9 -13.74 -2.38 -8.42
CA ARG A 9 -14.82 -3.32 -8.09
C ARG A 9 -14.33 -4.47 -7.20
N GLY A 10 -13.17 -5.05 -7.51
CA GLY A 10 -12.59 -6.15 -6.72
C GLY A 10 -12.27 -5.71 -5.30
N ILE A 11 -11.62 -4.57 -5.14
CA ILE A 11 -11.20 -4.01 -3.85
C ILE A 11 -12.40 -3.60 -3.01
N ARG A 12 -13.41 -2.94 -3.59
CA ARG A 12 -14.65 -2.64 -2.85
C ARG A 12 -15.40 -3.90 -2.41
N GLY A 13 -15.38 -4.95 -3.22
CA GLY A 13 -15.95 -6.25 -2.85
C GLY A 13 -15.23 -6.85 -1.65
N ALA A 14 -13.91 -6.92 -1.70
CA ALA A 14 -13.08 -7.41 -0.60
C ALA A 14 -13.29 -6.58 0.68
N LEU A 15 -13.28 -5.25 0.58
CA LEU A 15 -13.48 -4.37 1.74
C LEU A 15 -14.84 -4.54 2.40
N ALA A 16 -15.91 -4.69 1.62
CA ALA A 16 -17.23 -4.93 2.17
C ALA A 16 -17.30 -6.24 2.97
N GLU A 17 -16.55 -7.26 2.56
CA GLU A 17 -16.44 -8.54 3.27
C GLU A 17 -15.58 -8.44 4.54
N GLN A 18 -14.61 -7.51 4.57
CA GLN A 18 -13.69 -7.31 5.69
C GLN A 18 -14.12 -6.19 6.66
N GLU A 19 -15.20 -5.46 6.41
CA GLU A 19 -15.62 -4.29 7.20
C GLU A 19 -15.72 -4.60 8.71
N GLY A 20 -16.39 -5.70 9.08
CA GLY A 20 -16.50 -6.10 10.48
C GLY A 20 -15.17 -6.54 11.09
N GLN A 21 -14.24 -7.07 10.28
CA GLN A 21 -12.88 -7.39 10.73
C GLN A 21 -12.05 -6.13 10.93
N LEU A 22 -12.23 -5.11 10.09
CA LEU A 22 -11.55 -3.83 10.23
C LEU A 22 -11.94 -3.12 11.52
N GLU A 23 -13.24 -3.09 11.84
CA GLU A 23 -13.73 -2.56 13.11
C GLU A 23 -13.19 -3.34 14.32
N ALA A 24 -13.23 -4.68 14.26
CA ALA A 24 -12.69 -5.54 15.31
C ALA A 24 -11.18 -5.32 15.50
N TYR A 25 -10.41 -5.23 14.41
CA TYR A 25 -8.98 -5.01 14.43
C TYR A 25 -8.60 -3.67 15.07
N VAL A 26 -9.31 -2.59 14.74
CA VAL A 26 -9.11 -1.27 15.36
C VAL A 26 -9.43 -1.33 16.86
N ALA A 27 -10.53 -1.99 17.24
CA ALA A 27 -10.93 -2.13 18.64
C ALA A 27 -9.94 -2.99 19.45
N GLU A 28 -9.47 -4.11 18.90
CA GLU A 28 -8.49 -5.01 19.52
C GLU A 28 -7.14 -4.32 19.79
N ARG A 29 -6.78 -3.34 18.95
CA ARG A 29 -5.56 -2.55 19.12
C ARG A 29 -5.76 -1.24 19.88
N GLU A 30 -6.93 -1.08 20.51
CA GLU A 30 -7.27 0.08 21.35
C GLU A 30 -7.10 1.42 20.63
N LEU A 31 -7.38 1.44 19.33
CA LEU A 31 -7.27 2.64 18.50
C LEU A 31 -8.58 3.42 18.47
N GLU A 32 -8.48 4.72 18.19
CA GLU A 32 -9.65 5.60 18.10
C GLU A 32 -10.60 5.13 16.98
N PRO A 33 -11.93 5.12 17.19
CA PRO A 33 -12.90 4.64 16.20
C PRO A 33 -12.83 5.33 14.84
N GLU A 34 -12.46 6.63 14.79
CA GLU A 34 -12.24 7.32 13.52
C GLU A 34 -11.14 6.69 12.64
N THR A 35 -10.23 5.91 13.24
CA THR A 35 -9.18 5.18 12.53
C THR A 35 -9.75 4.25 11.47
N VAL A 36 -10.93 3.64 11.72
CA VAL A 36 -11.62 2.78 10.74
C VAL A 36 -11.90 3.55 9.45
N VAL A 37 -12.36 4.80 9.56
CA VAL A 37 -12.68 5.63 8.39
C VAL A 37 -11.42 5.92 7.58
N HIS A 38 -10.33 6.25 8.25
CA HIS A 38 -9.06 6.56 7.58
C HIS A 38 -8.41 5.33 6.94
N LEU A 39 -8.51 4.17 7.59
CA LEU A 39 -8.04 2.91 7.02
C LEU A 39 -8.85 2.51 5.79
N ARG A 40 -10.18 2.67 5.84
CA ARG A 40 -11.04 2.45 4.67
C ARG A 40 -10.63 3.36 3.50
N GLN A 41 -10.39 4.64 3.77
CA GLN A 41 -9.93 5.58 2.73
C GLN A 41 -8.59 5.16 2.11
N ALA A 42 -7.64 4.69 2.93
CA ALA A 42 -6.35 4.20 2.43
C ALA A 42 -6.52 2.94 1.56
N LEU A 43 -7.35 1.98 1.99
CA LEU A 43 -7.66 0.78 1.23
C LEU A 43 -8.39 1.09 -0.09
N GLU A 44 -9.33 2.03 -0.07
CA GLU A 44 -10.04 2.50 -1.26
C GLU A 44 -9.15 3.27 -2.24
N ALA A 45 -8.01 3.81 -1.78
CA ALA A 45 -7.04 4.50 -2.62
C ALA A 45 -6.17 3.54 -3.44
N LEU A 46 -6.09 2.25 -3.08
CA LEU A 46 -5.24 1.24 -3.71
C LEU A 46 -5.34 1.19 -5.25
N PRO A 47 -6.54 1.12 -5.88
CA PRO A 47 -6.64 1.08 -7.34
C PRO A 47 -6.16 2.36 -8.00
N GLY A 48 -6.37 3.51 -7.35
CA GLY A 48 -5.90 4.81 -7.84
C GLY A 48 -4.38 4.92 -7.76
N LEU A 49 -3.80 4.51 -6.62
CA LEU A 49 -2.35 4.49 -6.41
C LEU A 49 -1.64 3.57 -7.40
N LEU A 50 -2.14 2.34 -7.61
CA LEU A 50 -1.56 1.41 -8.58
C LEU A 50 -1.49 2.01 -9.99
N VAL A 51 -2.61 2.59 -10.47
CA VAL A 51 -2.67 3.21 -11.80
C VAL A 51 -1.74 4.41 -11.88
N ALA A 52 -1.69 5.23 -10.83
CA ALA A 52 -0.87 6.44 -10.83
C ALA A 52 0.63 6.12 -10.75
N LEU A 53 1.01 5.09 -10.00
CA LEU A 53 2.36 4.57 -9.91
C LEU A 53 2.82 3.93 -11.23
N ASP A 54 1.99 3.05 -11.82
CA ASP A 54 2.27 2.45 -13.13
C ASP A 54 2.45 3.54 -14.20
N GLY A 55 1.59 4.57 -14.20
CA GLY A 55 1.75 5.71 -15.11
C GLY A 55 3.05 6.49 -14.88
N ALA A 56 3.45 6.69 -13.61
CA ALA A 56 4.63 7.47 -13.26
C ALA A 56 5.94 6.79 -13.70
N ILE A 57 6.07 5.46 -13.51
CA ILE A 57 7.35 4.76 -13.73
C ILE A 57 7.88 4.81 -15.18
N TYR A 58 7.00 5.03 -16.16
CA TYR A 58 7.40 5.16 -17.57
C TYR A 58 7.99 6.53 -17.90
N SER A 59 7.91 7.52 -17.01
CA SER A 59 8.52 8.82 -17.22
C SER A 59 10.06 8.71 -17.22
N PRO A 60 10.77 9.30 -18.19
CA PRO A 60 12.23 9.28 -18.25
C PRO A 60 12.89 10.05 -17.11
N GLU A 61 12.14 10.92 -16.43
CA GLU A 61 12.64 11.75 -15.32
C GLU A 61 12.60 11.04 -13.98
N VAL A 62 11.92 9.90 -13.88
CA VAL A 62 11.85 9.13 -12.64
C VAL A 62 13.21 8.52 -12.32
N PRO A 63 13.75 8.76 -11.10
CA PRO A 63 14.99 8.17 -10.64
C PRO A 63 14.96 6.64 -10.66
N VAL A 64 16.11 6.01 -10.94
CA VAL A 64 16.25 4.54 -11.01
C VAL A 64 15.77 3.87 -9.72
N HIS A 65 16.21 4.37 -8.56
CA HIS A 65 15.80 3.83 -7.25
C HIS A 65 14.27 3.82 -7.07
N ALA A 66 13.55 4.85 -7.53
CA ALA A 66 12.10 4.92 -7.38
C ALA A 66 11.36 3.90 -8.28
N ARG A 67 11.94 3.57 -9.45
CA ARG A 67 11.42 2.49 -10.31
C ARG A 67 11.68 1.12 -9.70
N ASP A 68 12.86 0.94 -9.11
CA ASP A 68 13.24 -0.32 -8.46
C ASP A 68 12.35 -0.58 -7.24
N THR A 69 12.11 0.45 -6.41
CA THR A 69 11.14 0.41 -5.30
C THR A 69 9.76 -0.03 -5.80
N PHE A 70 9.20 0.62 -6.83
CA PHE A 70 7.88 0.22 -7.35
C PHE A 70 7.88 -1.20 -7.91
N SER A 71 8.94 -1.60 -8.63
CA SER A 71 9.04 -2.95 -9.17
C SER A 71 9.06 -3.99 -8.06
N GLN A 72 9.73 -3.71 -6.94
CA GLN A 72 9.71 -4.61 -5.80
C GLN A 72 8.34 -4.65 -5.12
N VAL A 73 7.66 -3.51 -4.96
CA VAL A 73 6.28 -3.49 -4.46
C VAL A 73 5.38 -4.35 -5.35
N VAL A 74 5.46 -4.25 -6.67
CA VAL A 74 4.67 -5.11 -7.58
C VAL A 74 5.02 -6.58 -7.41
N ARG A 75 6.30 -6.94 -7.25
CA ARG A 75 6.71 -8.35 -7.02
C ARG A 75 6.19 -8.89 -5.70
N TYR A 76 6.21 -8.08 -4.64
CA TYR A 76 5.61 -8.41 -3.35
C TYR A 76 4.11 -8.72 -3.50
N LEU A 77 3.36 -7.80 -4.12
CA LEU A 77 1.91 -7.95 -4.37
C LEU A 77 1.57 -9.19 -5.23
N LEU A 78 2.49 -9.66 -6.07
CA LEU A 78 2.31 -10.81 -6.96
C LEU A 78 2.73 -12.15 -6.34
N LEU A 79 2.87 -12.22 -5.01
CA LEU A 79 3.06 -13.42 -4.18
C LEU A 79 4.46 -14.08 -4.21
N GLU A 80 5.42 -13.55 -4.97
CA GLU A 80 6.77 -14.16 -5.01
C GLU A 80 7.55 -13.95 -3.69
N ASP A 81 7.27 -12.86 -2.97
CA ASP A 81 8.00 -12.43 -1.76
C ASP A 81 7.08 -11.88 -0.65
N ASP A 82 5.79 -12.24 -0.67
CA ASP A 82 4.76 -11.73 0.24
C ASP A 82 4.97 -12.24 1.69
N LEU A 83 5.22 -11.32 2.62
CA LEU A 83 5.50 -11.64 4.02
C LEU A 83 4.22 -11.91 4.82
N VAL A 84 3.10 -11.30 4.44
CA VAL A 84 1.80 -11.49 5.08
C VAL A 84 0.73 -11.70 4.01
N PRO A 85 0.68 -12.91 3.43
CA PRO A 85 -0.24 -13.14 2.34
C PRO A 85 -1.70 -12.96 2.76
N SER A 86 -2.42 -12.17 1.96
CA SER A 86 -3.86 -11.92 2.11
C SER A 86 -4.67 -13.19 1.78
N ARG A 87 -4.62 -14.16 2.70
CA ARG A 87 -5.25 -15.48 2.60
C ARG A 87 -5.83 -15.89 3.95
N ASP A 88 -6.84 -16.76 3.89
CA ASP A 88 -7.45 -17.41 5.04
C ASP A 88 -7.90 -16.41 6.13
N ASP A 89 -7.34 -16.49 7.34
CA ASP A 89 -7.67 -15.64 8.49
C ASP A 89 -6.88 -14.33 8.54
N ARG A 90 -6.01 -14.07 7.55
CA ARG A 90 -5.10 -12.91 7.52
C ARG A 90 -5.40 -11.90 6.42
N VAL A 91 -6.55 -12.05 5.75
CA VAL A 91 -6.93 -11.24 4.59
C VAL A 91 -6.81 -9.75 4.87
N LEU A 92 -7.35 -9.26 6.00
CA LEU A 92 -7.29 -7.86 6.35
C LEU A 92 -5.85 -7.35 6.58
N VAL A 93 -5.04 -8.06 7.36
CA VAL A 93 -3.67 -7.63 7.66
C VAL A 93 -2.82 -7.64 6.39
N GLY A 94 -2.99 -8.64 5.54
CA GLY A 94 -2.37 -8.74 4.22
C GLY A 94 -2.90 -7.73 3.19
N MET A 95 -4.02 -7.04 3.46
CA MET A 95 -4.43 -5.89 2.65
C MET A 95 -3.79 -4.60 3.18
N LEU A 96 -3.59 -4.50 4.49
CA LEU A 96 -3.05 -3.29 5.12
C LEU A 96 -1.56 -3.11 4.83
N ASP A 97 -0.77 -4.19 4.77
CA ASP A 97 0.65 -4.12 4.37
C ASP A 97 0.83 -3.84 2.87
N ASP A 98 0.00 -4.43 2.00
CA ASP A 98 -0.06 -4.13 0.57
C ASP A 98 -0.29 -2.64 0.32
N VAL A 99 -1.28 -2.06 1.00
CA VAL A 99 -1.57 -0.61 0.93
C VAL A 99 -0.39 0.18 1.48
N TYR A 100 0.23 -0.27 2.57
CA TYR A 100 1.40 0.41 3.15
C TYR A 100 2.53 0.51 2.13
N LEU A 101 2.91 -0.59 1.48
CA LEU A 101 3.95 -0.61 0.46
C LEU A 101 3.64 0.31 -0.73
N LEU A 102 2.39 0.35 -1.19
CA LEU A 102 1.96 1.25 -2.26
C LEU A 102 2.05 2.72 -1.86
N HIS A 103 1.66 3.05 -0.63
CA HIS A 103 1.85 4.40 -0.11
C HIS A 103 3.34 4.78 0.01
N ARG A 104 4.21 3.85 0.42
CA ARG A 104 5.67 4.08 0.47
C ARG A 104 6.24 4.31 -0.94
N ALA A 105 5.90 3.49 -1.93
CA ALA A 105 6.30 3.72 -3.31
C ALA A 105 5.78 5.07 -3.87
N ALA A 106 4.56 5.47 -3.47
CA ALA A 106 3.99 6.74 -3.86
C ALA A 106 4.69 7.96 -3.24
N GLN A 107 5.31 7.81 -2.06
CA GLN A 107 6.17 8.84 -1.49
C GLN A 107 7.43 9.04 -2.33
N GLU A 108 8.08 7.96 -2.77
CA GLU A 108 9.28 8.01 -3.62
C GLU A 108 8.99 8.62 -5.00
N LEU A 109 7.81 8.32 -5.56
CA LEU A 109 7.39 8.79 -6.89
C LEU A 109 6.56 10.09 -6.86
N ARG A 110 6.45 10.75 -5.71
CA ARG A 110 5.55 11.89 -5.48
C ARG A 110 5.64 12.99 -6.54
N ALA A 111 6.85 13.35 -6.97
CA ALA A 111 7.06 14.41 -7.96
C ALA A 111 6.58 14.03 -9.38
N HIS A 112 6.30 12.75 -9.61
CA HIS A 112 5.98 12.19 -10.93
C HIS A 112 4.57 11.59 -11.00
N ILE A 113 3.86 11.50 -9.87
CA ILE A 113 2.48 11.04 -9.79
C ILE A 113 1.53 12.21 -10.07
N ALA A 114 0.70 12.08 -11.11
CA ALA A 114 -0.34 13.04 -11.43
C ALA A 114 -1.71 12.59 -10.87
N GLY A 115 -2.52 13.56 -10.42
CA GLY A 115 -3.92 13.32 -10.08
C GLY A 115 -4.19 12.66 -8.71
N VAL A 116 -3.17 12.53 -7.85
CA VAL A 116 -3.32 12.04 -6.46
C VAL A 116 -3.04 13.18 -5.48
N ASP A 117 -3.86 13.33 -4.43
CA ASP A 117 -3.62 14.30 -3.36
C ASP A 117 -2.44 13.85 -2.49
N PHE A 118 -1.36 14.64 -2.45
CA PHE A 118 -0.16 14.32 -1.66
C PHE A 118 -0.41 14.22 -0.16
N ARG A 119 -1.44 14.90 0.38
CA ARG A 119 -1.82 14.74 1.79
C ARG A 119 -2.38 13.35 2.07
N SER A 120 -3.03 12.73 1.08
CA SER A 120 -3.51 11.36 1.16
C SER A 120 -2.35 10.35 1.12
N ILE A 121 -1.29 10.63 0.34
CA ILE A 121 -0.10 9.78 0.26
C ILE A 121 0.65 9.75 1.60
N ASP A 122 1.07 10.92 2.09
CA ASP A 122 1.89 11.04 3.31
C ASP A 122 1.11 10.61 4.56
N GLY A 123 -0.16 11.01 4.66
CA GLY A 123 -1.04 10.63 5.76
C GLY A 123 -1.33 9.13 5.80
N GLY A 124 -1.48 8.49 4.63
CA GLY A 124 -1.75 7.05 4.56
C GLY A 124 -0.57 6.19 5.01
N ALA A 125 0.66 6.50 4.59
CA ALA A 125 1.85 5.75 5.03
C ALA A 125 2.04 5.81 6.56
N ALA A 126 1.91 7.01 7.14
CA ALA A 126 2.07 7.21 8.58
C ALA A 126 0.96 6.53 9.39
N LEU A 127 -0.28 6.60 8.91
CA LEU A 127 -1.41 5.89 9.50
C LEU A 127 -1.17 4.38 9.51
N LEU A 128 -0.78 3.81 8.36
CA LEU A 128 -0.57 2.38 8.22
C LEU A 128 0.63 1.87 9.03
N ALA A 129 1.71 2.65 9.13
CA ALA A 129 2.83 2.34 10.01
C ALA A 129 2.42 2.29 11.49
N HIS A 130 1.50 3.17 11.91
CA HIS A 130 0.94 3.15 13.26
C HIS A 130 -0.03 1.97 13.47
N VAL A 131 -0.69 1.54 12.40
CA VAL A 131 -1.73 0.50 12.43
C VAL A 131 -1.19 -0.91 12.17
N LEU A 132 -0.03 -1.09 11.58
CA LEU A 132 0.53 -2.42 11.41
C LEU A 132 1.31 -2.84 12.67
N PRO A 133 1.48 -4.15 12.93
CA PRO A 133 2.44 -4.62 13.92
C PRO A 133 3.84 -4.08 13.60
N SER A 134 4.57 -3.58 14.60
CA SER A 134 5.87 -2.93 14.37
C SER A 134 6.90 -3.85 13.71
N GLU A 135 6.83 -5.17 13.96
CA GLU A 135 7.71 -6.14 13.31
C GLU A 135 7.42 -6.23 11.82
N VAL A 136 6.14 -6.16 11.43
CA VAL A 136 5.72 -6.16 10.02
C VAL A 136 6.23 -4.90 9.33
N VAL A 137 6.03 -3.72 9.91
CA VAL A 137 6.52 -2.45 9.35
C VAL A 137 8.05 -2.49 9.16
N THR A 138 8.77 -2.96 10.17
CA THR A 138 10.24 -3.07 10.11
C THR A 138 10.69 -3.98 8.97
N LEU A 139 10.09 -5.16 8.84
CA LEU A 139 10.43 -6.10 7.78
C LEU A 139 10.13 -5.54 6.38
N LEU A 140 9.02 -4.81 6.21
CA LEU A 140 8.65 -4.18 4.95
C LEU A 140 9.63 -3.05 4.58
N ASP A 141 9.98 -2.19 5.54
CA ASP A 141 10.97 -1.12 5.33
C ASP A 141 12.36 -1.69 5.03
N ASP A 142 12.80 -2.74 5.75
CA ASP A 142 14.08 -3.43 5.47
C ASP A 142 14.10 -4.03 4.06
N HIS A 143 12.98 -4.61 3.62
CA HIS A 143 12.82 -5.16 2.29
C HIS A 143 12.94 -4.09 1.19
N LEU A 144 12.31 -2.92 1.40
CA LEU A 144 12.45 -1.78 0.49
C LEU A 144 13.87 -1.20 0.50
N ALA A 145 14.48 -1.05 1.69
CA ALA A 145 15.82 -0.49 1.85
C ALA A 145 16.90 -1.34 1.17
N ALA A 146 16.76 -2.67 1.22
CA ALA A 146 17.67 -3.59 0.54
C ALA A 146 17.68 -3.38 -0.98
N VAL A 147 16.56 -2.99 -1.58
CA VAL A 147 16.47 -2.70 -3.02
C VAL A 147 17.15 -1.38 -3.35
N VAL A 148 16.89 -0.32 -2.58
CA VAL A 148 17.50 1.00 -2.80
C VAL A 148 19.02 0.95 -2.64
N GLY A 149 19.53 0.24 -1.62
CA GLY A 149 20.97 0.12 -1.38
C GLY A 149 21.73 -0.67 -2.45
N VAL A 150 21.05 -1.57 -3.18
CA VAL A 150 21.64 -2.30 -4.32
C VAL A 150 21.71 -1.42 -5.57
N SER A 151 20.75 -0.51 -5.77
CA SER A 151 20.72 0.38 -6.94
C SER A 151 21.71 1.55 -6.87
N GLU A 152 22.23 1.87 -5.69
CA GLU A 152 23.26 2.91 -5.48
C GLU A 152 24.71 2.36 -5.47
N SER A 153 24.90 1.04 -5.58
CA SER A 153 26.19 0.33 -5.50
C SER A 153 26.75 -0.06 -6.87
#